data_AF-A0A964DDA9-F1
#
_entry.id   AF-A0A964DDA9-F1
#
_cell.length_a   1.000
_cell.length_b   1.000
_cell.length_c   1.000
_cell.angle_alpha   90.00
_cell.angle_beta   90.00
_cell.angle_gamma   90.00
#
_symmetry.space_group_name_H-M   'P 1'
#
loop_
_entity.id
_entity.type
_entity.pdbx_description
1 polymer ?
#
loop_
_entity_poly.entity_id
_entity_poly.type
_entity_poly.pdbx_seq_one_letter_code
_entity_poly.pdbx_strand_id
1 'polypeptide(L)'
;MLKDKTKLVIWPVYLDGTKSRGEGRLLSMKDSVKLPVLREIEKAAKELDLEPVVESDKAHPRSWWVTKGRVLVDKKAPKSIIVKQISRKISDIRTKK
;
A
#
# COMPACT_ATOMS: atom_id res chain seq x y z
N MET A 1 -12.16 -15.51 -18.55
CA MET A 1 -11.60 -15.16 -17.22
C MET A 1 -11.23 -13.68 -17.24
N LEU A 2 -12.18 -12.81 -16.89
CA LEU A 2 -11.99 -11.36 -16.91
C LEU A 2 -10.99 -10.98 -15.82
N LYS A 3 -9.73 -10.76 -16.20
CA LYS A 3 -8.78 -10.05 -15.34
C LYS A 3 -9.36 -8.65 -15.15
N ASP A 4 -9.86 -8.34 -13.96
CA ASP A 4 -10.26 -7.00 -13.55
C ASP A 4 -9.09 -6.02 -13.78
N LYS A 5 -8.99 -5.49 -15.00
CA LYS A 5 -7.93 -4.56 -15.45
C LYS A 5 -8.00 -3.22 -14.73
N THR A 6 -9.04 -3.02 -13.92
CA THR A 6 -9.36 -1.80 -13.19
C THR A 6 -8.75 -1.76 -11.80
N LYS A 7 -8.31 -2.87 -11.19
CA LYS A 7 -7.79 -2.87 -9.81
C LYS A 7 -6.29 -3.12 -9.74
N LEU A 8 -5.62 -2.31 -8.93
CA LEU A 8 -4.20 -2.38 -8.59
C LEU A 8 -4.01 -3.05 -7.23
N VAL A 9 -3.01 -3.94 -7.16
CA VAL A 9 -2.57 -4.53 -5.90
C VAL A 9 -1.52 -3.65 -5.25
N ILE A 10 -1.82 -3.21 -4.03
CA ILE A 10 -0.92 -2.48 -3.14
C ILE A 10 -0.52 -3.42 -1.99
N TRP A 11 0.77 -3.74 -1.96
CA TRP A 11 1.36 -4.48 -0.84
C TRP A 11 1.90 -3.49 0.19
N PRO A 12 1.76 -3.75 1.51
CA PRO A 12 2.32 -2.89 2.54
C PRO A 12 3.83 -2.68 2.38
N VAL A 13 4.55 -3.72 1.92
CA VAL A 13 5.99 -3.69 1.64
C VAL A 13 6.40 -2.59 0.64
N TYR A 14 5.51 -2.16 -0.25
CA TYR A 14 5.82 -1.09 -1.22
C TYR A 14 6.05 0.27 -0.55
N LEU A 15 5.38 0.48 0.58
CA LEU A 15 5.39 1.71 1.37
C LEU A 15 6.42 1.65 2.50
N ASP A 16 6.85 0.44 2.88
CA ASP A 16 7.66 0.21 4.07
C ASP A 16 9.10 0.72 3.91
N GLY A 17 9.44 1.75 4.67
CA GLY A 17 10.79 2.32 4.71
C GLY A 17 11.81 1.46 5.44
N THR A 18 11.37 0.48 6.24
CA THR A 18 12.28 -0.45 6.94
C THR A 18 12.82 -1.54 6.02
N LYS A 19 12.16 -1.78 4.88
CA LYS A 19 12.53 -2.78 3.87
C LYS A 19 13.34 -2.16 2.76
N SER A 20 14.35 -2.85 2.25
CA SER A 20 15.16 -2.45 1.11
C SER A 20 14.40 -2.52 -0.22
N ARG A 21 14.97 -1.93 -1.30
CA ARG A 21 14.42 -2.08 -2.66
C ARG A 21 14.39 -3.54 -3.13
N GLY A 22 15.39 -4.34 -2.73
CA GLY A 22 15.46 -5.78 -3.05
C GLY A 22 14.37 -6.60 -2.36
N GLU A 23 13.93 -6.17 -1.18
CA GLU A 23 12.82 -6.79 -0.44
C GLU A 23 11.43 -6.38 -0.95
N GLY A 24 11.35 -5.36 -1.81
CA GLY A 24 10.12 -4.94 -2.48
C GLY A 24 9.70 -3.49 -2.25
N ARG A 25 10.46 -2.69 -1.49
CA ARG A 25 10.15 -1.26 -1.32
C ARG A 25 10.15 -0.55 -2.68
N LEU A 26 9.05 0.14 -2.98
CA LEU A 26 8.89 0.86 -4.24
C LEU A 26 9.26 2.35 -4.11
N LEU A 27 9.09 2.93 -2.92
CA LEU A 27 9.30 4.34 -2.67
C LEU A 27 10.74 4.71 -2.29
N SER A 28 11.05 6.00 -2.40
CA SER A 28 12.26 6.60 -1.83
C SER A 28 12.16 6.62 -0.31
N MET A 29 13.28 6.58 0.42
CA MET A 29 13.27 6.61 1.89
C MET A 29 12.52 7.80 2.47
N LYS A 30 12.61 8.97 1.81
CA LYS A 30 11.92 10.20 2.22
C LYS A 30 10.40 10.09 2.08
N ASP A 31 9.94 9.38 1.05
CA ASP A 31 8.51 9.17 0.79
C ASP A 31 7.97 7.91 1.48
N SER A 32 8.80 7.12 2.16
CA SER A 32 8.41 5.84 2.76
C SER A 32 7.81 6.01 4.15
N VAL A 33 6.91 5.10 4.53
CA VAL A 33 6.34 5.04 5.88
C VAL A 33 7.03 3.92 6.66
N LYS A 34 7.42 4.18 7.91
CA LYS A 34 7.95 3.14 8.80
C LYS A 34 6.82 2.25 9.27
N LEU A 35 6.92 0.93 9.04
CA LEU A 35 5.94 -0.07 9.50
C LEU A 35 4.49 0.30 9.11
N PRO A 36 4.14 0.27 7.82
CA PRO A 36 2.80 0.58 7.36
C PRO A 36 1.80 -0.50 7.79
N VAL A 37 0.68 -0.10 8.38
CA VAL A 37 -0.38 -1.01 8.80
C VAL A 37 -1.49 -1.05 7.75
N LEU A 38 -2.13 -2.22 7.52
CA LEU A 38 -3.23 -2.36 6.56
C LEU A 38 -4.34 -1.32 6.75
N ARG A 39 -4.73 -1.06 8.00
CA ARG A 39 -5.78 -0.09 8.35
C ARG A 39 -5.42 1.35 7.94
N GLU A 40 -4.14 1.71 8.02
CA GLU A 40 -3.67 3.03 7.57
C GLU A 40 -3.73 3.14 6.04
N ILE A 41 -3.34 2.07 5.34
CA ILE A 41 -3.41 1.99 3.88
C ILE A 41 -4.85 2.06 3.40
N GLU A 42 -5.76 1.31 4.04
CA GLU A 42 -7.20 1.35 3.76
C GLU A 42 -7.77 2.75 3.97
N LYS A 43 -7.52 3.37 5.13
CA LYS A 43 -8.01 4.72 5.42
C LYS A 43 -7.47 5.75 4.42
N ALA A 44 -6.18 5.69 4.11
CA ALA A 44 -5.56 6.58 3.13
C ALA A 44 -6.16 6.39 1.73
N ALA A 45 -6.34 5.15 1.27
CA ALA A 45 -6.95 4.85 -0.02
C ALA A 45 -8.44 5.26 -0.08
N LYS A 46 -9.17 5.13 1.04
CA LYS A 46 -10.56 5.59 1.15
C LYS A 46 -10.67 7.11 1.06
N GLU A 47 -9.78 7.85 1.73
CA GLU A 47 -9.71 9.31 1.61
C GLU A 47 -9.25 9.78 0.21
N LEU A 48 -8.60 8.91 -0.57
CA LEU A 48 -8.21 9.16 -1.96
C LEU A 48 -9.28 8.70 -2.97
N ASP A 49 -10.45 8.24 -2.50
CA ASP A 49 -11.55 7.76 -3.34
C ASP A 49 -11.12 6.60 -4.27
N LEU A 50 -10.24 5.72 -3.79
CA LEU A 50 -9.71 4.59 -4.59
C LEU A 50 -10.41 3.25 -4.32
N GLU A 51 -11.60 3.27 -3.69
CA GLU A 51 -12.39 2.09 -3.33
C GLU A 51 -11.54 0.90 -2.80
N PRO A 52 -10.85 1.07 -1.66
CA PRO A 52 -9.95 0.03 -1.17
C PRO A 52 -10.71 -1.23 -0.75
N VAL A 53 -10.26 -2.37 -1.23
CA VAL A 53 -10.68 -3.69 -0.76
C VAL A 53 -9.51 -4.34 -0.03
N VAL A 54 -9.66 -4.52 1.28
CA VAL A 54 -8.66 -5.18 2.11
C VAL A 54 -8.87 -6.69 2.06
N GLU A 55 -7.84 -7.40 1.63
CA GLU A 55 -7.80 -8.85 1.72
C GLU A 55 -6.79 -9.24 2.80
N SER A 56 -7.24 -9.38 4.06
CA SER A 56 -6.41 -9.74 5.22
C SER A 56 -5.88 -11.17 5.17
N ASP A 57 -6.57 -12.07 4.45
CA ASP A 57 -6.26 -13.49 4.42
C ASP A 57 -5.10 -13.85 3.47
N LYS A 58 -4.63 -12.89 2.66
CA LYS A 58 -3.57 -13.13 1.68
C LYS A 58 -2.22 -12.66 2.21
N ALA A 59 -1.26 -13.58 2.26
CA ALA A 59 0.10 -13.25 2.68
C ALA A 59 1.00 -12.95 1.46
N HIS A 60 2.00 -12.09 1.63
CA HIS A 60 2.96 -11.80 0.56
C HIS A 60 3.83 -13.04 0.29
N PRO A 61 3.98 -13.54 -0.96
CA PRO A 61 4.68 -14.80 -1.23
C PRO A 61 6.12 -14.89 -0.71
N ARG A 62 6.84 -13.75 -0.66
CA ARG A 62 8.22 -13.67 -0.14
C ARG A 62 8.31 -13.46 1.38
N SER A 63 7.21 -13.15 2.06
CA SER A 63 7.21 -12.80 3.49
C SER A 63 5.89 -13.20 4.14
N TRP A 64 5.46 -14.44 3.85
CA TRP A 64 4.15 -14.96 4.22
C TRP A 64 3.91 -15.00 5.75
N TRP A 65 4.99 -14.96 6.53
CA TRP A 65 5.04 -15.02 7.99
C TRP A 65 5.02 -13.63 8.66
N VAL A 66 5.38 -12.56 7.95
CA VAL A 66 5.59 -11.21 8.54
C VAL A 66 4.51 -10.21 8.13
N THR A 67 4.05 -10.26 6.88
CA THR A 67 3.12 -9.27 6.34
C THR A 67 1.89 -9.96 5.79
N LYS A 68 0.88 -10.04 6.66
CA LYS A 68 -0.46 -10.51 6.29
C LYS A 68 -1.23 -9.36 5.65
N GLY A 69 -1.91 -9.68 4.57
CA GLY A 69 -2.85 -8.83 3.87
C GLY A 69 -2.29 -8.01 2.71
N ARG A 70 -3.16 -7.76 1.74
CA ARG A 70 -2.95 -6.83 0.64
C ARG A 70 -4.16 -5.92 0.49
N VAL A 71 -3.96 -4.76 -0.13
CA VAL A 71 -5.04 -3.83 -0.45
C VAL A 71 -5.18 -3.74 -1.95
N LEU A 72 -6.38 -4.02 -2.46
CA LEU A 72 -6.75 -3.75 -3.84
C LEU A 72 -7.33 -2.35 -3.91
N VAL A 73 -6.89 -1.55 -4.87
CA VAL A 73 -7.36 -0.17 -5.08
C VAL A 73 -7.69 0.04 -6.55
N ASP A 74 -8.55 0.98 -6.86
CA ASP A 74 -8.85 1.31 -8.24
C ASP A 74 -7.68 1.97 -8.96
N LYS A 75 -7.47 1.57 -10.21
CA LYS A 75 -6.42 2.04 -11.10
C LYS A 75 -6.82 3.36 -11.75
N LYS A 76 -6.87 4.43 -10.95
CA LYS A 76 -7.07 5.80 -11.45
C LYS A 76 -5.80 6.44 -12.01
N ALA A 77 -4.62 5.93 -11.63
CA ALA A 77 -3.31 6.46 -12.00
C ALA A 77 -2.24 5.36 -12.05
N PRO A 78 -1.01 5.65 -12.53
CA PRO A 78 0.12 4.73 -12.44
C PRO A 78 0.39 4.27 -11.00
N LYS A 79 0.78 3.00 -10.86
CA LYS A 79 1.02 2.38 -9.55
C LYS A 79 1.99 3.17 -8.66
N SER A 80 3.06 3.72 -9.23
CA SER A 80 4.04 4.53 -8.49
C SER A 80 3.42 5.78 -7.88
N ILE A 81 2.53 6.45 -8.61
CA ILE A 81 1.84 7.67 -8.16
C ILE A 81 0.86 7.34 -7.03
N ILE A 82 0.04 6.30 -7.20
CA ILE A 82 -0.92 5.88 -6.18
C ILE A 82 -0.21 5.48 -4.89
N VAL A 83 0.85 4.68 -4.99
CA VAL A 83 1.64 4.27 -3.81
C VAL A 83 2.22 5.50 -3.12
N LYS A 84 2.74 6.48 -3.87
CA LYS A 84 3.27 7.72 -3.29
C LYS A 84 2.18 8.57 -2.61
N GLN A 85 1.00 8.69 -3.23
CA GLN A 85 -0.14 9.41 -2.67
C GLN A 85 -0.63 8.78 -1.38
N ILE A 86 -0.81 7.45 -1.37
CA ILE A 86 -1.16 6.68 -0.17
C ILE A 86 -0.13 6.92 0.94
N SER A 87 1.17 6.83 0.60
CA SER A 87 2.24 7.04 1.58
C SER A 87 2.20 8.42 2.22
N ARG A 88 2.07 9.47 1.40
CA ARG A 88 1.95 10.85 1.87
C ARG A 88 0.74 11.01 2.78
N LYS A 89 -0.39 10.43 2.39
CA LYS A 89 -1.63 10.49 3.17
C LYS A 89 -1.51 9.79 4.51
N ILE A 90 -0.81 8.65 4.57
CA ILE A 90 -0.51 7.96 5.84
C ILE A 90 0.37 8.85 6.73
N SER A 91 1.39 9.50 6.18
CA SER A 91 2.22 10.45 6.94
C SER A 91 1.40 11.62 7.49
N ASP A 92 0.46 12.15 6.70
CA ASP A 92 -0.45 13.21 7.14
C ASP A 92 -1.37 12.74 8.29
N ILE A 93 -1.90 11.51 8.19
CA ILE A 93 -2.73 10.89 9.23
C ILE A 93 -1.93 10.71 10.54
N ARG A 94 -0.65 10.34 10.45
CA ARG A 94 0.23 10.19 11.61
C ARG A 94 0.60 11.53 12.24
N THR A 95 0.76 12.58 11.44
CA THR A 95 1.12 13.93 11.92
C THR A 95 -0.06 14.66 12.56
N LYS A 96 -1.30 14.34 12.15
CA LYS A 96 -2.53 14.91 12.72
C LYS A 96 -2.94 14.30 14.07
N LYS A 97 -2.15 13.40 14.63
CA LYS A 97 -2.42 12.73 15.90
C LYS A 97 -1.53 13.28 16.99
#